data_AF-A0A258RH23-F1
#
_entry.id   AF-A0A258RH23-F1
#
_cell.length_a   1.000
_cell.length_b   1.000
_cell.length_c   1.000
_cell.angle_alpha   90.00
_cell.angle_beta   90.00
_cell.angle_gamma   90.00
#
_symmetry.space_group_name_H-M   'P 1'
#
loop_
_entity.id
_entity.type
_entity.pdbx_description
1 polymer ?
#
loop_
_entity_poly.entity_id
_entity_poly.type
_entity_poly.pdbx_seq_one_letter_code
_entity_poly.pdbx_strand_id
1 'polypeptide(L)'
;MKRYLIAVAAALLLPQLAAAQQAPVVDTARVDAVVKESFTKLPEGWAERLIQDETMRICSQTRNAPSPAQAEAIVAREAALVKFPADGVMGNWKDGAKIAQNGRGGQFSDPPGTVSGGNCYACHQMDPKEVSYGTLGPSLTNYGRDRKFDPADAKAAYARVFDPQAVFACSNMPRFGVHNVLSEQQMKDVIAYLFDPESPVNKPAK
;
A
#
# COMPACT_ATOMS: atom_id res chain seq x y z
N MET A 1 -72.59 -31.41 -15.31
CA MET A 1 -73.06 -30.16 -15.93
C MET A 1 -72.16 -29.02 -15.45
N LYS A 2 -71.49 -28.30 -16.38
CA LYS A 2 -71.13 -26.86 -16.38
C LYS A 2 -70.63 -26.25 -15.03
N ARG A 3 -69.42 -25.68 -14.90
CA ARG A 3 -68.71 -24.73 -15.77
C ARG A 3 -67.26 -24.56 -15.28
N TYR A 4 -66.36 -24.36 -16.24
CA TYR A 4 -64.99 -23.88 -16.08
C TYR A 4 -64.96 -22.44 -15.53
N LEU A 5 -64.03 -22.15 -14.61
CA LEU A 5 -63.49 -20.80 -14.43
C LEU A 5 -61.97 -20.92 -14.23
N ILE A 6 -61.27 -20.41 -15.24
CA ILE A 6 -59.83 -20.21 -15.32
C ILE A 6 -59.47 -19.03 -14.41
N ALA A 7 -58.53 -19.22 -13.48
CA ALA A 7 -57.88 -18.12 -12.77
C ALA A 7 -56.40 -18.12 -13.15
N VAL A 8 -56.04 -17.28 -14.11
CA VAL A 8 -54.65 -16.91 -14.42
C VAL A 8 -54.14 -16.04 -13.27
N ALA A 9 -53.31 -16.62 -12.41
CA ALA A 9 -52.55 -15.84 -11.44
C ALA A 9 -51.41 -15.12 -12.17
N ALA A 10 -51.62 -13.84 -12.49
CA ALA A 10 -50.57 -12.96 -12.99
C ALA A 10 -49.54 -12.74 -11.87
N ALA A 11 -48.39 -13.41 -11.98
CA ALA A 11 -47.21 -13.09 -11.20
C ALA A 11 -46.69 -11.72 -11.65
N LEU A 12 -47.04 -10.67 -10.92
CA LEU A 12 -46.43 -9.34 -11.04
C LEU A 12 -44.97 -9.44 -10.57
N LEU A 13 -44.08 -9.66 -11.53
CA LEU A 13 -42.64 -9.42 -11.41
C LEU A 13 -42.44 -7.90 -11.21
N LEU A 14 -42.31 -7.46 -9.95
CA LEU A 14 -41.73 -6.17 -9.64
C LEU A 14 -40.21 -6.27 -9.86
N PRO A 15 -39.60 -5.54 -10.81
CA PRO A 15 -38.17 -5.32 -10.76
C PRO A 15 -37.91 -4.44 -9.54
N GLN A 16 -37.38 -5.03 -8.47
CA GLN A 16 -36.70 -4.25 -7.44
C GLN A 16 -35.49 -3.61 -8.13
N LEU A 17 -35.70 -2.38 -8.60
CA LEU A 17 -34.63 -1.45 -8.93
C LEU A 17 -33.71 -1.43 -7.71
N ALA A 18 -32.52 -2.01 -7.86
CA ALA A 18 -31.39 -1.78 -7.00
C ALA A 18 -31.04 -0.29 -7.13
N ALA A 19 -31.72 0.55 -6.35
CA ALA A 19 -31.30 1.93 -6.15
C ALA A 19 -29.91 1.85 -5.51
N ALA A 20 -28.87 2.17 -6.28
CA ALA A 20 -27.55 2.38 -5.74
C ALA A 20 -27.67 3.40 -4.61
N GLN A 21 -27.47 2.98 -3.36
CA GLN A 21 -27.46 3.88 -2.22
C GLN A 21 -26.36 4.92 -2.50
N GLN A 22 -26.77 6.17 -2.67
CA GLN A 22 -25.83 7.29 -2.75
C GLN A 22 -24.99 7.27 -1.48
N ALA A 23 -23.67 7.28 -1.63
CA ALA A 23 -22.76 7.33 -0.50
C ALA A 23 -23.12 8.57 0.35
N PRO A 24 -23.13 8.45 1.69
CA PRO A 24 -23.46 9.56 2.55
C PRO A 24 -22.48 10.72 2.31
N VAL A 25 -23.01 11.94 2.21
CA VAL A 25 -22.19 13.15 2.14
C VAL A 25 -21.50 13.32 3.49
N VAL A 26 -20.16 13.33 3.48
CA VAL A 26 -19.35 13.52 4.70
C VAL A 26 -18.93 14.98 4.80
N ASP A 27 -19.23 15.63 5.93
CA ASP A 27 -18.70 16.96 6.24
C ASP A 27 -17.22 16.87 6.64
N THR A 28 -16.34 17.05 5.67
CA THR A 28 -14.89 17.01 5.85
C THR A 28 -14.38 18.01 6.88
N ALA A 29 -14.96 19.21 6.96
CA ALA A 29 -14.55 20.23 7.92
C ALA A 29 -14.88 19.79 9.36
N ARG A 30 -16.04 19.15 9.56
CA ARG A 30 -16.39 18.57 10.86
C ARG A 30 -15.46 17.41 11.24
N VAL A 31 -15.09 16.55 10.28
CA VAL A 31 -14.14 15.46 10.52
C VAL A 31 -12.77 16.00 10.96
N ASP A 32 -12.25 17.02 10.27
CA ASP A 32 -10.97 17.65 10.62
C ASP A 32 -10.99 18.27 12.03
N ALA A 33 -12.10 18.93 12.40
CA ALA A 33 -12.28 19.46 13.74
C ALA A 33 -12.26 18.34 14.81
N VAL A 34 -12.99 17.25 14.57
CA VAL A 34 -13.03 16.09 15.48
C VAL A 34 -11.64 15.47 15.65
N VAL A 35 -10.85 15.34 14.59
CA VAL A 35 -9.46 14.84 14.70
C VAL A 35 -8.62 15.75 15.60
N LYS A 36 -8.64 17.06 15.36
CA LYS A 36 -7.86 18.02 16.16
C LYS A 36 -8.28 18.04 17.63
N GLU A 37 -9.58 17.94 17.91
CA GLU A 37 -10.13 17.91 19.27
C GLU A 37 -9.85 16.59 20.00
N SER A 38 -9.72 15.48 19.27
CA SER A 38 -9.52 14.14 19.85
C SER A 38 -8.06 13.86 20.22
N PHE A 39 -7.10 14.34 19.41
CA PHE A 39 -5.67 14.05 19.59
C PHE A 39 -4.92 15.24 20.21
N THR A 40 -5.07 15.43 21.52
CA THR A 40 -4.53 16.60 22.24
C THR A 40 -3.16 16.40 22.88
N LYS A 41 -2.74 15.14 23.11
CA LYS A 41 -1.44 14.80 23.73
C LYS A 41 -0.46 14.29 22.68
N LEU A 42 0.16 15.22 21.95
CA LEU A 42 1.08 14.92 20.87
C LEU A 42 2.53 15.14 21.32
N PRO A 43 3.46 14.21 21.03
CA PRO A 43 4.88 14.50 21.13
C PRO A 43 5.27 15.66 20.21
N GLU A 44 6.39 16.31 20.50
CA GLU A 44 6.88 17.43 19.70
C GLU A 44 7.04 17.02 18.21
N GLY A 45 6.54 17.85 17.30
CA GLY A 45 6.55 17.59 15.85
C GLY A 45 5.52 16.58 15.34
N TRP A 46 4.72 15.94 16.20
CA TRP A 46 3.72 14.95 15.76
C TRP A 46 2.42 15.55 15.21
N ALA A 47 2.21 16.85 15.35
CA ALA A 47 1.06 17.53 14.75
C ALA A 47 0.97 17.30 13.24
N GLU A 48 2.12 17.26 12.54
CA GLU A 48 2.17 17.00 11.10
C GLU A 48 1.64 15.61 10.71
N ARG A 49 1.68 14.62 11.62
CA ARG A 49 1.14 13.28 11.35
C ARG A 49 -0.39 13.26 11.29
N LEU A 50 -1.05 14.31 11.78
CA LEU A 50 -2.49 14.48 11.67
C LEU A 50 -2.89 15.21 10.38
N ILE A 51 -1.92 15.76 9.64
CA ILE A 51 -2.17 16.50 8.41
C ILE A 51 -2.07 15.55 7.23
N GLN A 52 -3.14 15.48 6.44
CA GLN A 52 -3.15 14.72 5.20
C GLN A 52 -2.56 15.56 4.07
N ASP A 53 -1.64 14.98 3.29
CA ASP A 53 -1.30 15.54 2.00
C ASP A 53 -2.46 15.38 0.99
N GLU A 54 -2.30 15.98 -0.18
CA GLU A 54 -3.35 15.96 -1.20
C GLU A 54 -3.73 14.54 -1.65
N THR A 55 -2.75 13.66 -1.80
CA THR A 55 -2.96 12.25 -2.18
C THR A 55 -3.72 11.49 -1.09
N MET A 56 -3.31 11.62 0.17
CA MET A 56 -4.00 11.01 1.32
C MET A 56 -5.45 11.48 1.43
N ARG A 57 -5.69 12.78 1.22
CA ARG A 57 -7.04 13.37 1.25
C ARG A 57 -7.92 12.80 0.15
N ILE A 58 -7.42 12.73 -1.09
CA ILE A 58 -8.17 12.15 -2.21
C ILE A 58 -8.48 10.68 -1.93
N CYS A 59 -7.49 9.89 -1.54
CA CYS A 59 -7.68 8.47 -1.25
C CYS A 59 -8.68 8.24 -0.09
N SER A 60 -8.68 9.11 0.93
CA SER A 60 -9.67 9.05 2.02
C SER A 60 -11.08 9.35 1.52
N GLN A 61 -11.25 10.42 0.75
CA GLN A 61 -12.55 10.87 0.22
C GLN A 61 -13.15 9.87 -0.78
N THR A 62 -12.30 9.21 -1.58
CA THR A 62 -12.72 8.23 -2.58
C THR A 62 -12.75 6.81 -2.03
N ARG A 63 -12.42 6.60 -0.75
CA ARG A 63 -12.28 5.27 -0.13
C ARG A 63 -11.35 4.35 -0.94
N ASN A 64 -10.20 4.90 -1.34
CA ASN A 64 -9.20 4.28 -2.22
C ASN A 64 -9.72 3.89 -3.62
N ALA A 65 -10.86 4.42 -4.06
CA ALA A 65 -11.41 4.22 -5.39
C ALA A 65 -11.49 5.55 -6.18
N PRO A 66 -10.34 6.20 -6.49
CA PRO A 66 -10.34 7.43 -7.25
C PRO A 66 -10.87 7.22 -8.68
N SER A 67 -11.47 8.27 -9.24
CA SER A 67 -11.80 8.30 -10.68
C SER A 67 -10.52 8.18 -11.53
N PRO A 68 -10.62 7.80 -12.83
CA PRO A 68 -9.45 7.70 -13.70
C PRO A 68 -8.61 8.99 -13.76
N ALA A 69 -9.24 10.16 -13.84
CA ALA A 69 -8.55 11.45 -13.85
C ALA A 69 -7.83 11.74 -12.52
N GLN A 70 -8.45 11.39 -11.38
CA GLN A 70 -7.79 11.52 -10.08
C GLN A 70 -6.63 10.54 -9.93
N ALA A 71 -6.76 9.31 -10.44
CA ALA A 71 -5.71 8.31 -10.42
C ALA A 71 -4.49 8.76 -11.24
N GLU A 72 -4.71 9.30 -12.44
CA GLU A 72 -3.66 9.87 -13.29
C GLU A 72 -2.95 11.04 -12.60
N ALA A 73 -3.71 11.95 -11.98
CA ALA A 73 -3.15 13.08 -11.23
C ALA A 73 -2.31 12.63 -10.02
N ILE A 74 -2.77 11.61 -9.27
CA ILE A 74 -2.01 11.02 -8.16
C ILE A 74 -0.70 10.42 -8.69
N VAL A 75 -0.77 9.55 -9.70
CA VAL A 75 0.41 8.89 -10.26
C VAL A 75 1.44 9.90 -10.74
N ALA A 76 1.01 10.93 -11.47
CA ALA A 76 1.92 11.97 -11.96
C ALA A 76 2.58 12.77 -10.82
N ARG A 77 1.82 13.15 -9.79
CA ARG A 77 2.33 13.88 -8.62
C ARG A 77 3.35 13.04 -7.84
N GLU A 78 2.99 11.80 -7.52
CA GLU A 78 3.83 10.92 -6.71
C GLU A 78 5.08 10.45 -7.47
N ALA A 79 4.99 10.22 -8.78
CA ALA A 79 6.16 9.87 -9.61
C ALA A 79 7.22 10.98 -9.62
N ALA A 80 6.82 12.25 -9.53
CA ALA A 80 7.74 13.38 -9.46
C ALA A 80 8.53 13.45 -8.14
N LEU A 81 8.09 12.74 -7.09
CA LEU A 81 8.75 12.70 -5.78
C LEU A 81 9.85 11.62 -5.70
N VAL A 82 9.84 10.63 -6.58
CA VAL A 82 10.75 9.48 -6.53
C VAL A 82 12.19 9.93 -6.79
N LYS A 83 13.07 9.71 -5.80
CA LYS A 83 14.50 10.01 -5.88
C LYS A 83 15.28 8.72 -6.05
N PHE A 84 15.95 8.56 -7.20
CA PHE A 84 16.80 7.41 -7.46
C PHE A 84 18.23 7.62 -6.94
N PRO A 85 18.87 6.57 -6.40
CA PRO A 85 20.28 6.60 -6.04
C PRO A 85 21.16 6.85 -7.27
N ALA A 86 22.24 7.60 -7.11
CA ALA A 86 23.18 7.89 -8.20
C ALA A 86 24.03 6.67 -8.61
N ASP A 87 24.25 5.74 -7.68
CA ASP A 87 25.12 4.57 -7.83
C ASP A 87 24.36 3.25 -8.10
N GLY A 88 23.04 3.33 -8.33
CA GLY A 88 22.18 2.18 -8.60
C GLY A 88 21.35 1.73 -7.40
N VAL A 89 20.39 0.84 -7.65
CA VAL A 89 19.33 0.49 -6.69
C VAL A 89 19.60 -0.77 -5.88
N MET A 90 20.72 -1.46 -6.11
CA MET A 90 21.05 -2.71 -5.41
C MET A 90 21.89 -2.42 -4.17
N GLY A 91 21.46 -2.96 -3.03
CA GLY A 91 22.20 -2.95 -1.76
C GLY A 91 22.64 -4.35 -1.32
N ASN A 92 22.60 -4.62 -0.01
CA ASN A 92 22.91 -5.91 0.59
C ASN A 92 21.64 -6.69 0.95
N TRP A 93 21.40 -7.82 0.28
CA TRP A 93 20.19 -8.64 0.52
C TRP A 93 20.07 -9.13 1.97
N LYS A 94 21.18 -9.35 2.68
CA LYS A 94 21.16 -9.80 4.08
C LYS A 94 20.61 -8.74 5.02
N ASP A 95 20.90 -7.47 4.74
CA ASP A 95 20.36 -6.34 5.49
C ASP A 95 18.92 -6.07 5.07
N GLY A 96 18.60 -6.27 3.78
CA GLY A 96 17.23 -6.21 3.26
C GLY A 96 16.29 -7.19 3.94
N ALA A 97 16.75 -8.41 4.25
CA ALA A 97 15.98 -9.40 5.01
C ALA A 97 15.60 -8.86 6.41
N LYS A 98 16.52 -8.18 7.11
CA LYS A 98 16.25 -7.58 8.42
C LYS A 98 15.22 -6.46 8.32
N ILE A 99 15.32 -5.63 7.28
CA ILE A 99 14.38 -4.52 7.04
C ILE A 99 12.98 -5.06 6.71
N ALA A 100 12.90 -6.13 5.92
CA ALA A 100 11.64 -6.79 5.57
C ALA A 100 10.93 -7.40 6.79
N GLN A 101 11.70 -7.92 7.76
CA GLN A 101 11.18 -8.49 9.01
C GLN A 101 10.88 -7.45 10.09
N ASN A 102 11.59 -6.32 10.10
CA ASN A 102 11.44 -5.32 11.15
C ASN A 102 10.11 -4.56 10.99
N GLY A 103 9.22 -4.72 11.98
CA GLY A 103 7.94 -4.01 12.07
C GLY A 103 7.92 -2.80 13.00
N ARG A 104 9.07 -2.39 13.56
CA ARG A 104 9.17 -1.29 14.52
C ARG A 104 9.50 0.04 13.85
N GLY A 105 9.43 1.11 14.65
CA GLY A 105 9.86 2.46 14.32
C GLY A 105 8.70 3.37 13.96
N GLY A 106 8.78 4.62 14.44
CA GLY A 106 7.76 5.63 14.21
C GLY A 106 6.53 5.53 15.10
N GLN A 107 6.43 4.56 16.03
CA GLN A 107 5.32 4.51 16.98
C GLN A 107 5.60 5.39 18.21
N PHE A 108 4.55 5.84 18.91
CA PHE A 108 4.73 6.68 20.12
C PHE A 108 5.35 5.91 21.29
N SER A 109 5.31 4.58 21.20
CA SER A 109 5.87 3.64 22.17
C SER A 109 7.31 3.24 21.87
N ASP A 110 7.85 3.61 20.70
CA ASP A 110 9.22 3.28 20.35
C ASP A 110 10.18 4.23 21.08
N PRO A 111 11.24 3.71 21.73
CA PRO A 111 12.29 4.55 22.29
C PRO A 111 12.97 5.40 21.20
N PRO A 112 13.53 6.57 21.56
CA PRO A 112 14.37 7.35 20.66
C PRO A 112 15.52 6.53 20.06
N GLY A 113 15.78 6.71 18.77
CA GLY A 113 16.82 5.95 18.04
C GLY A 113 16.38 4.58 17.54
N THR A 114 15.13 4.16 17.75
CA THR A 114 14.59 2.94 17.15
C THR A 114 14.66 3.03 15.62
N VAL A 115 15.32 2.05 15.00
CA VAL A 115 15.42 1.96 13.54
C VAL A 115 14.08 1.50 12.96
N SER A 116 13.52 2.30 12.06
CA SER A 116 12.33 1.97 11.31
C SER A 116 12.57 0.83 10.33
N GLY A 117 11.64 -0.12 10.30
CA GLY A 117 11.64 -1.23 9.36
C GLY A 117 10.56 -1.10 8.28
N GLY A 118 10.65 -1.96 7.26
CA GLY A 118 9.69 -1.99 6.15
C GLY A 118 8.45 -2.83 6.44
N ASN A 119 8.51 -3.71 7.45
CA ASN A 119 7.44 -4.63 7.84
C ASN A 119 6.83 -5.42 6.67
N CYS A 120 7.64 -5.76 5.67
CA CYS A 120 7.17 -6.28 4.39
C CYS A 120 6.41 -7.60 4.56
N TYR A 121 6.86 -8.46 5.49
CA TYR A 121 6.19 -9.73 5.79
C TYR A 121 4.78 -9.56 6.38
N ALA A 122 4.42 -8.39 6.93
CA ALA A 122 3.03 -8.16 7.37
C ALA A 122 2.03 -8.14 6.21
N CYS A 123 2.50 -7.97 4.97
CA CYS A 123 1.64 -7.85 3.79
C CYS A 123 1.97 -8.86 2.67
N HIS A 124 3.20 -9.34 2.58
CA HIS A 124 3.70 -10.11 1.45
C HIS A 124 4.37 -11.41 1.90
N GLN A 125 4.12 -12.48 1.15
CA GLN A 125 5.03 -13.63 1.13
C GLN A 125 6.32 -13.25 0.38
N MET A 126 7.50 -13.61 0.90
CA MET A 126 8.79 -13.30 0.27
C MET A 126 9.70 -14.55 0.21
N ASP A 127 10.49 -14.83 1.25
CA ASP A 127 11.23 -16.09 1.34
C ASP A 127 10.21 -17.24 1.37
N PRO A 128 10.25 -18.19 0.43
CA PRO A 128 9.28 -19.28 0.42
C PRO A 128 9.41 -20.23 1.62
N LYS A 129 10.48 -20.13 2.42
CA LYS A 129 10.67 -20.89 3.66
C LYS A 129 10.15 -20.15 4.91
N GLU A 130 9.91 -18.85 4.82
CA GLU A 130 9.29 -18.08 5.89
C GLU A 130 7.78 -18.40 5.92
N VAL A 131 7.31 -18.85 7.08
CA VAL A 131 5.91 -19.27 7.26
C VAL A 131 5.03 -18.15 7.82
N SER A 132 5.65 -17.13 8.43
CA SER A 132 4.94 -15.96 8.95
C SER A 132 4.93 -14.85 7.91
N TYR A 133 3.85 -14.81 7.11
CA TYR A 133 3.63 -13.76 6.12
C TYR A 133 2.14 -13.38 6.01
N GLY A 134 1.89 -12.15 5.60
CA GLY A 134 0.56 -11.62 5.30
C GLY A 134 0.17 -11.75 3.83
N THR A 135 -1.10 -11.45 3.55
CA THR A 135 -1.72 -11.62 2.22
C THR A 135 -2.49 -10.38 1.76
N LEU A 136 -2.22 -9.21 2.37
CA LEU A 136 -2.78 -7.93 1.92
C LEU A 136 -2.22 -7.52 0.56
N GLY A 137 -0.94 -7.79 0.33
CA GLY A 137 -0.27 -7.61 -0.94
C GLY A 137 -0.07 -8.95 -1.68
N PRO A 138 0.34 -8.92 -2.95
CA PRO A 138 0.68 -10.13 -3.69
C PRO A 138 1.90 -10.83 -3.09
N SER A 139 2.01 -12.14 -3.35
CA SER A 139 3.27 -12.86 -3.11
C SER A 139 4.41 -12.24 -3.93
N LEU A 140 5.56 -12.08 -3.31
CA LEU A 140 6.81 -11.62 -3.89
C LEU A 140 7.85 -12.76 -3.94
N THR A 141 7.44 -14.00 -3.72
CA THR A 141 8.31 -15.16 -3.93
C THR A 141 8.82 -15.14 -5.36
N ASN A 142 10.13 -15.37 -5.55
CA ASN A 142 10.81 -15.39 -6.84
C ASN A 142 10.77 -14.06 -7.62
N TYR A 143 10.50 -12.92 -6.96
CA TYR A 143 10.24 -11.65 -7.64
C TYR A 143 11.32 -11.27 -8.66
N GLY A 144 12.60 -11.35 -8.26
CA GLY A 144 13.74 -11.07 -9.13
C GLY A 144 13.96 -12.16 -10.17
N ARG A 145 13.84 -13.43 -9.77
CA ARG A 145 14.05 -14.59 -10.67
C ARG A 145 13.06 -14.59 -11.84
N ASP A 146 11.78 -14.34 -11.57
CA ASP A 146 10.73 -14.33 -12.59
C ASP A 146 10.87 -13.13 -13.56
N ARG A 147 11.59 -12.09 -13.11
CA ARG A 147 12.02 -10.93 -13.91
C ARG A 147 13.42 -11.09 -14.52
N LYS A 148 13.99 -12.30 -14.45
CA LYS A 148 15.34 -12.62 -14.98
C LYS A 148 16.44 -11.71 -14.43
N PHE A 149 16.23 -11.14 -13.24
CA PHE A 149 17.12 -10.20 -12.58
C PHE A 149 17.43 -8.95 -13.42
N ASP A 150 16.48 -8.50 -14.23
CA ASP A 150 16.65 -7.31 -15.07
C ASP A 150 16.88 -6.04 -14.21
N PRO A 151 17.99 -5.29 -14.41
CA PRO A 151 18.24 -4.04 -13.71
C PRO A 151 17.14 -2.98 -13.88
N ALA A 152 16.44 -2.96 -15.02
CA ALA A 152 15.33 -2.03 -15.25
C ALA A 152 14.15 -2.36 -14.33
N ASP A 153 13.87 -3.64 -14.14
CA ASP A 153 12.85 -4.13 -13.22
C ASP A 153 13.23 -3.87 -11.75
N ALA A 154 14.50 -4.03 -11.38
CA ALA A 154 14.98 -3.67 -10.05
C ALA A 154 14.78 -2.17 -9.77
N LYS A 155 15.03 -1.32 -10.78
CA LYS A 155 14.79 0.13 -10.69
C LYS A 155 13.30 0.45 -10.55
N ALA A 156 12.43 -0.25 -11.29
CA ALA A 156 10.98 -0.11 -11.14
C ALA A 156 10.49 -0.56 -9.75
N ALA A 157 11.07 -1.63 -9.20
CA ALA A 157 10.78 -2.07 -7.84
C ALA A 157 11.23 -1.05 -6.78
N TYR A 158 12.40 -0.43 -6.97
CA TYR A 158 12.85 0.67 -6.10
C TYR A 158 11.84 1.83 -6.09
N ALA A 159 11.36 2.25 -7.27
CA ALA A 159 10.35 3.29 -7.36
C ALA A 159 9.07 2.92 -6.59
N ARG A 160 8.63 1.65 -6.68
CA ARG A 160 7.47 1.14 -5.94
C ARG A 160 7.69 1.09 -4.41
N VAL A 161 8.90 0.81 -3.93
CA VAL A 161 9.22 0.88 -2.50
C VAL A 161 9.28 2.33 -2.03
N PHE A 162 9.88 3.22 -2.82
CA PHE A 162 9.97 4.64 -2.51
C PHE A 162 8.57 5.27 -2.41
N ASP A 163 7.76 5.05 -3.46
CA ASP A 163 6.39 5.50 -3.58
C ASP A 163 5.55 4.50 -4.42
N PRO A 164 4.75 3.63 -3.80
CA PRO A 164 3.89 2.71 -4.53
C PRO A 164 2.73 3.42 -5.26
N GLN A 165 2.37 4.63 -4.85
CA GLN A 165 1.28 5.42 -5.45
C GLN A 165 1.72 6.15 -6.72
N ALA A 166 3.03 6.25 -6.97
CA ALA A 166 3.62 6.62 -8.26
C ALA A 166 3.37 5.58 -9.37
N VAL A 167 2.89 4.39 -9.03
CA VAL A 167 2.59 3.31 -10.02
C VAL A 167 1.15 2.83 -9.90
N PHE A 168 0.57 2.88 -8.71
CA PHE A 168 -0.81 2.47 -8.46
C PHE A 168 -1.48 3.44 -7.47
N ALA A 169 -2.29 4.36 -8.00
CA ALA A 169 -2.98 5.38 -7.21
C ALA A 169 -3.74 4.76 -6.02
N CYS A 170 -3.61 5.35 -4.84
CA CYS A 170 -4.21 4.86 -3.59
C CYS A 170 -3.85 3.41 -3.22
N SER A 171 -2.68 2.92 -3.65
CA SER A 171 -2.09 1.69 -3.10
C SER A 171 -2.06 1.74 -1.57
N ASN A 172 -2.42 0.61 -0.94
CA ASN A 172 -2.35 0.43 0.51
C ASN A 172 -0.91 0.28 1.03
N MET A 173 0.06 0.05 0.16
CA MET A 173 1.47 -0.01 0.55
C MET A 173 1.96 1.39 0.98
N PRO A 174 2.69 1.53 2.10
CA PRO A 174 3.21 2.83 2.54
C PRO A 174 4.19 3.47 1.53
N ARG A 175 4.18 4.81 1.44
CA ARG A 175 5.18 5.59 0.68
C ARG A 175 6.45 5.77 1.51
N PHE A 176 7.26 4.71 1.60
CA PHE A 176 8.38 4.64 2.55
C PHE A 176 9.44 5.73 2.34
N GLY A 177 9.77 6.03 1.08
CA GLY A 177 10.77 7.04 0.73
C GLY A 177 10.24 8.47 0.90
N VAL A 178 9.01 8.73 0.47
CA VAL A 178 8.37 10.06 0.59
C VAL A 178 8.28 10.51 2.05
N HIS A 179 7.88 9.60 2.93
CA HIS A 179 7.73 9.89 4.37
C HIS A 179 8.97 9.61 5.20
N ASN A 180 10.11 9.34 4.56
CA ASN A 180 11.40 9.04 5.20
C ASN A 180 11.30 7.93 6.28
N VAL A 181 10.42 6.95 6.06
CA VAL A 181 10.33 5.76 6.93
C VAL A 181 11.56 4.89 6.74
N LEU A 182 11.98 4.73 5.47
CA LEU A 182 13.21 4.03 5.11
C LEU A 182 14.20 5.01 4.48
N SER A 183 15.46 4.90 4.86
CA SER A 183 16.56 5.57 4.18
C SER A 183 16.81 4.99 2.78
N GLU A 184 17.55 5.72 1.94
CA GLU A 184 17.97 5.26 0.62
C GLU A 184 18.66 3.89 0.68
N GLN A 185 19.60 3.71 1.61
CA GLN A 185 20.33 2.45 1.75
C GLN A 185 19.39 1.31 2.17
N GLN A 186 18.47 1.53 3.11
CA GLN A 186 17.49 0.51 3.50
C GLN A 186 16.61 0.10 2.32
N MET A 187 16.19 1.05 1.48
CA MET A 187 15.44 0.72 0.27
C MET A 187 16.29 -0.09 -0.71
N LYS A 188 17.55 0.30 -0.96
CA LYS A 188 18.50 -0.47 -1.81
C LYS A 188 18.68 -1.91 -1.30
N ASP A 189 18.80 -2.08 0.01
CA ASP A 189 18.96 -3.39 0.64
C ASP A 189 17.72 -4.27 0.46
N VAL A 190 16.51 -3.71 0.61
CA VAL A 190 15.24 -4.42 0.32
C VAL A 190 15.13 -4.79 -1.16
N ILE A 191 15.56 -3.92 -2.07
CA ILE A 191 15.60 -4.26 -3.51
C ILE A 191 16.58 -5.39 -3.78
N ALA A 192 17.75 -5.40 -3.15
CA ALA A 192 18.65 -6.55 -3.20
C ALA A 192 18.02 -7.81 -2.61
N TYR A 193 17.24 -7.71 -1.53
CA TYR A 193 16.52 -8.86 -1.01
C TYR A 193 15.49 -9.43 -2.00
N LEU A 194 14.89 -8.59 -2.85
CA LEU A 194 13.98 -9.05 -3.91
C LEU A 194 14.70 -9.55 -5.17
N PHE A 195 15.84 -8.96 -5.54
CA PHE A 195 16.50 -9.15 -6.84
C PHE A 195 17.85 -9.87 -6.82
N ASP A 196 18.49 -10.03 -5.68
CA ASP A 196 19.77 -10.74 -5.61
C ASP A 196 19.53 -12.25 -5.88
N PRO A 197 20.28 -12.88 -6.81
CA PRO A 197 20.17 -14.32 -7.07
C PRO A 197 20.49 -15.20 -5.86
N GLU A 198 21.26 -14.70 -4.90
CA GLU A 198 21.61 -15.38 -3.65
C GLU A 198 20.59 -15.13 -2.53
N SER A 199 19.69 -14.16 -2.69
CA SER A 199 18.60 -13.96 -1.73
C SER A 199 17.70 -15.20 -1.65
N PRO A 200 17.26 -15.62 -0.44
CA PRO A 200 16.37 -16.76 -0.29
C PRO A 200 15.01 -16.56 -0.98
N VAL A 201 14.57 -15.31 -1.20
CA VAL A 201 13.37 -14.97 -1.99
C VAL A 201 13.40 -15.63 -3.38
N ASN A 202 14.58 -15.79 -3.97
CA ASN A 202 14.78 -16.32 -5.31
C ASN A 202 15.23 -17.79 -5.33
N LYS A 203 15.42 -18.42 -4.16
CA LYS A 203 15.83 -19.83 -4.05
C LYS A 203 14.58 -20.74 -3.95
N PRO A 204 14.65 -21.99 -4.42
CA PRO A 204 13.57 -22.95 -4.25
C PRO A 204 13.29 -23.23 -2.76
N ALA A 205 12.03 -23.48 -2.44
CA ALA A 205 11.61 -24.10 -1.18
C ALA A 205 12.09 -25.56 -1.15
N LYS A 206 13.39 -25.78 -0.91
CA LYS A 206 13.89 -27.10 -0.53
C LYS A 206 13.63 -27.34 0.95
#